data_AF-A0A1U8AJB5-F1
#
_entry.id   AF-A0A1U8AJB5-F1
#
_cell.length_a   1.000
_cell.length_b   1.000
_cell.length_c   1.000
_cell.angle_alpha   90.00
_cell.angle_beta   90.00
_cell.angle_gamma   90.00
#
_symmetry.space_group_name_H-M   'P 1'
#
loop_
_entity.id
_entity.type
_entity.pdbx_description
1 polymer ?
#
loop_
_entity_poly.entity_id
_entity_poly.type
_entity_poly.pdbx_seq_one_letter_code
_entity_poly.pdbx_strand_id
1 'polypeptide(L)'
;MLSLSVAAPSSVFCSSSKIISANAKSSSFHGIRIQHVLPLRMPSSRNPASSVVMMAKREEELKEIRAKTTEELNEEIVDLKGELFMLRLQKSVRNEFKSSDFRRMRKRIARMLTVRREREIEEGINKRLSRKLDRQWKKNIIVRPPPSLKKLQEEEAAAEKAEAEKST
;
A
#
# COMPACT_ATOMS: atom_id res chain seq x y z
N MET A 1 -53.76 40.81 15.00
CA MET A 1 -52.73 41.69 14.42
C MET A 1 -51.50 40.83 14.18
N LEU A 2 -51.09 40.74 12.91
CA LEU A 2 -50.22 39.71 12.35
C LEU A 2 -48.76 39.85 12.82
N SER A 3 -48.16 38.77 13.34
CA SER A 3 -46.71 38.64 13.46
C SER A 3 -46.20 37.65 12.41
N LEU A 4 -45.76 38.20 11.28
CA LEU A 4 -45.02 37.50 10.23
C LEU A 4 -43.59 37.24 10.73
N SER A 5 -43.25 35.96 10.99
CA SER A 5 -41.87 35.54 11.20
C SER A 5 -41.24 35.18 9.86
N VAL A 6 -40.39 36.08 9.36
CA VAL A 6 -39.57 35.88 8.16
C VAL A 6 -38.33 35.09 8.58
N ALA A 7 -38.31 33.78 8.34
CA ALA A 7 -37.10 32.98 8.42
C ALA A 7 -36.28 33.16 7.13
N ALA A 8 -35.04 33.61 7.28
CA ALA A 8 -34.10 33.89 6.19
C ALA A 8 -33.70 32.61 5.41
N PRO A 9 -33.38 32.74 4.11
CA PRO A 9 -32.92 31.62 3.29
C PRO A 9 -31.54 31.12 3.76
N SER A 10 -31.41 29.80 3.83
CA SER A 10 -30.18 29.07 4.05
C SER A 10 -29.11 29.50 3.03
N SER A 11 -28.10 30.23 3.52
CA SER A 11 -26.89 30.49 2.76
C SER A 11 -26.14 29.19 2.56
N VAL A 12 -26.37 28.56 1.40
CA VAL A 12 -25.45 27.59 0.83
C VAL A 12 -24.06 28.22 0.83
N PHE A 13 -23.16 27.69 1.67
CA PHE A 13 -21.74 27.94 1.59
C PHE A 13 -21.25 27.42 0.22
N CYS A 14 -21.30 28.28 -0.79
CA CYS A 14 -20.49 28.11 -1.99
C CYS A 14 -19.03 28.25 -1.55
N SER A 15 -18.35 27.11 -1.39
CA SER A 15 -16.89 27.10 -1.30
C SER A 15 -16.38 27.65 -2.64
N SER A 16 -16.01 28.94 -2.65
CA SER A 16 -15.28 29.56 -3.73
C SER A 16 -13.95 28.81 -3.84
N SER A 17 -13.95 27.76 -4.67
CA SER A 17 -12.73 27.12 -5.09
C SER A 17 -11.99 28.18 -5.90
N LYS A 18 -11.00 28.79 -5.25
CA LYS A 18 -9.99 29.61 -5.91
C LYS A 18 -9.53 28.82 -7.13
N ILE A 19 -9.94 29.30 -8.29
CA ILE A 19 -9.39 28.87 -9.57
C ILE A 19 -7.90 29.24 -9.47
N ILE A 20 -7.06 28.23 -9.21
CA ILE A 20 -5.62 28.38 -9.40
C ILE A 20 -5.46 28.47 -10.92
N SER A 21 -5.51 29.70 -11.42
CA SER A 21 -5.02 30.06 -12.74
C SER A 21 -3.56 29.61 -12.80
N ALA A 22 -3.32 28.44 -13.38
CA ALA A 22 -1.98 28.03 -13.80
C ALA A 22 -1.61 28.89 -15.01
N ASN A 23 -1.27 30.14 -14.73
CA ASN A 23 -0.71 31.04 -15.71
C ASN A 23 0.70 30.53 -16.00
N ALA A 24 0.84 29.70 -17.04
CA ALA A 24 2.12 29.25 -17.55
C ALA A 24 2.87 30.48 -18.10
N LYS A 25 3.64 31.13 -17.23
CA LYS A 25 4.56 32.20 -17.60
C LYS A 25 5.78 31.56 -18.27
N SER A 26 6.16 32.11 -19.43
CA SER A 26 7.33 31.79 -20.26
C SER A 26 7.20 30.57 -21.20
N SER A 27 6.50 30.75 -22.31
CA SER A 27 6.89 30.12 -23.59
C SER A 27 7.04 31.21 -24.66
N SER A 28 8.18 31.28 -25.33
CA SER A 28 8.44 32.24 -26.43
C SER A 28 7.92 31.73 -27.78
N PHE A 29 6.87 30.91 -27.76
CA PHE A 29 6.35 30.26 -28.96
C PHE A 29 5.27 31.14 -29.59
N HIS A 30 5.58 31.76 -30.73
CA HIS A 30 4.70 32.67 -31.47
C HIS A 30 3.68 31.94 -32.37
N GLY A 31 3.36 30.68 -32.08
CA GLY A 31 2.38 29.89 -32.83
C GLY A 31 0.94 30.05 -32.32
N ILE A 32 -0.04 29.73 -33.18
CA ILE A 32 -1.46 29.68 -32.83
C ILE A 32 -1.67 28.61 -31.75
N ARG A 33 -1.95 29.05 -30.52
CA ARG A 33 -2.28 28.15 -29.40
C ARG A 33 -3.73 27.69 -29.54
N ILE A 34 -3.94 26.50 -30.10
CA ILE A 34 -5.23 25.81 -30.00
C ILE A 34 -5.42 25.46 -28.51
N GLN A 35 -6.29 26.19 -27.82
CA GLN A 35 -6.70 25.86 -26.46
C GLN A 35 -7.47 24.54 -26.51
N HIS A 36 -6.82 23.44 -26.18
CA HIS A 36 -7.53 22.21 -25.88
C HIS A 36 -8.22 22.41 -24.53
N VAL A 37 -9.53 22.66 -24.56
CA VAL A 37 -10.35 22.65 -23.36
C VAL A 37 -10.40 21.21 -22.87
N LEU A 38 -9.50 20.84 -21.95
CA LEU A 38 -9.57 19.54 -21.28
C LEU A 38 -10.87 19.52 -20.47
N PRO A 39 -11.81 18.60 -20.74
CA PRO A 39 -13.00 18.49 -19.91
C PRO A 39 -12.57 18.12 -18.51
N LEU A 40 -12.92 18.95 -17.53
CA LEU A 40 -12.73 18.66 -16.11
C LEU A 40 -13.46 17.35 -15.80
N ARG A 41 -12.67 16.29 -15.59
CA ARG A 41 -13.17 14.99 -15.14
C ARG A 41 -13.80 15.17 -13.76
N MET A 42 -15.12 15.24 -13.72
CA MET A 42 -15.87 15.26 -12.46
C MET A 42 -15.47 14.04 -11.60
N PRO A 43 -15.25 14.19 -10.29
CA PRO A 43 -14.96 13.06 -9.43
C PRO A 43 -16.19 12.13 -9.44
N SER A 44 -16.00 10.92 -9.97
CA SER A 44 -16.96 9.83 -9.82
C SER A 44 -17.26 9.65 -8.34
N SER A 45 -18.53 9.77 -7.96
CA SER A 45 -19.03 9.52 -6.61
C SER A 45 -18.63 8.11 -6.20
N ARG A 46 -17.58 7.99 -5.38
CA ARG A 46 -17.19 6.70 -4.81
C ARG A 46 -18.11 6.41 -3.64
N ASN A 47 -18.77 5.27 -3.67
CA ASN A 47 -19.63 4.81 -2.59
C ASN A 47 -18.88 4.86 -1.23
N PRO A 48 -19.38 5.62 -0.23
CA PRO A 48 -18.67 5.84 1.04
C PRO A 48 -18.55 4.57 1.89
N ALA A 49 -19.44 3.58 1.72
CA ALA A 49 -19.33 2.31 2.42
C ALA A 49 -18.00 1.56 2.13
N SER A 50 -17.50 1.66 0.89
CA SER A 50 -16.24 1.01 0.50
C SER A 50 -15.01 1.65 1.15
N SER A 51 -15.05 2.96 1.44
CA SER A 51 -13.93 3.66 2.08
C SER A 51 -13.84 3.30 3.56
N VAL A 52 -14.97 3.22 4.26
CA VAL A 52 -15.04 2.84 5.69
C VAL A 52 -14.50 1.42 5.92
N VAL A 53 -14.92 0.44 5.11
CA VAL A 53 -14.42 -0.95 5.22
C VAL A 53 -12.90 -1.04 4.96
N MET A 54 -12.38 -0.22 4.05
CA MET A 54 -10.94 -0.13 3.77
C MET A 54 -10.13 0.57 4.89
N MET A 55 -10.78 1.35 5.75
CA MET A 55 -10.16 1.92 6.96
C MET A 55 -10.08 0.86 8.05
N ALA A 56 -11.16 0.14 8.33
CA ALA A 56 -11.20 -0.91 9.35
C ALA A 56 -10.09 -1.96 9.14
N LYS A 57 -9.98 -2.53 7.93
CA LYS A 57 -8.92 -3.51 7.60
C LYS A 57 -7.51 -2.95 7.78
N ARG A 58 -7.31 -1.65 7.54
CA ARG A 58 -6.01 -1.01 7.73
C ARG A 58 -5.66 -0.91 9.21
N GLU A 59 -6.63 -0.55 10.03
CA GLU A 59 -6.47 -0.40 11.47
C GLU A 59 -6.19 -1.76 12.12
N GLU A 60 -6.91 -2.80 11.72
CA GLU A 60 -6.64 -4.20 12.12
C GLU A 60 -5.21 -4.60 11.76
N GLU A 61 -4.79 -4.43 10.50
CA GLU A 61 -3.42 -4.74 10.06
C GLU A 61 -2.37 -3.95 10.86
N LEU A 62 -2.66 -2.71 11.26
CA LEU A 62 -1.73 -1.90 12.08
C LEU A 62 -1.64 -2.40 13.52
N LYS A 63 -2.77 -2.83 14.11
CA LYS A 63 -2.79 -3.44 15.45
C LYS A 63 -1.97 -4.73 15.46
N GLU A 64 -2.13 -5.58 14.44
CA GLU A 64 -1.34 -6.81 14.27
C GLU A 64 0.16 -6.51 14.18
N ILE A 65 0.56 -5.55 13.35
CA ILE A 65 1.98 -5.19 13.17
C ILE A 65 2.59 -4.68 14.49
N ARG A 66 1.83 -3.90 15.26
CA ARG A 66 2.30 -3.37 16.55
C ARG A 66 2.42 -4.45 17.63
N ALA A 67 1.60 -5.50 17.57
CA ALA A 67 1.66 -6.62 18.51
C ALA A 67 2.89 -7.51 18.33
N LYS A 68 3.46 -7.57 17.10
CA LYS A 68 4.62 -8.42 16.77
C LYS A 68 5.93 -7.92 17.35
N THR A 69 6.85 -8.84 17.63
CA THR A 69 8.21 -8.49 18.06
C THR A 69 9.04 -7.90 16.90
N THR A 70 10.16 -7.24 17.20
CA THR A 70 11.02 -6.63 16.16
C THR A 70 11.67 -7.68 15.25
N GLU A 71 11.96 -8.86 15.79
CA GLU A 71 12.54 -9.99 15.06
C GLU A 71 11.52 -10.60 14.09
N GLU A 72 10.31 -10.91 14.57
CA GLU A 72 9.19 -11.37 13.75
C GLU A 72 8.87 -10.40 12.61
N LEU A 73 8.90 -9.08 12.89
CA LEU A 73 8.69 -8.07 11.86
C LEU A 73 9.75 -8.14 10.75
N ASN A 74 11.03 -8.36 11.12
CA ASN A 74 12.10 -8.46 10.14
C ASN A 74 11.96 -9.73 9.28
N GLU A 75 11.59 -10.85 9.89
CA GLU A 75 11.33 -12.10 9.17
C GLU A 75 10.16 -11.96 8.21
N GLU A 76 9.03 -11.41 8.67
CA GLU A 76 7.86 -11.19 7.83
C GLU A 76 8.14 -10.22 6.67
N ILE A 77 8.99 -9.20 6.88
CA ILE A 77 9.47 -8.33 5.79
C ILE A 77 10.22 -9.13 4.72
N VAL A 78 11.09 -10.06 5.12
CA VAL A 78 11.85 -10.91 4.19
C VAL A 78 10.91 -11.83 3.43
N ASP A 79 9.97 -12.47 4.13
CA ASP A 79 9.03 -13.42 3.53
C ASP A 79 8.08 -12.73 2.54
N LEU A 80 7.50 -11.58 2.90
CA LEU A 80 6.66 -10.80 1.98
C LEU A 80 7.43 -10.29 0.75
N LYS A 81 8.73 -10.00 0.88
CA LYS A 81 9.57 -9.64 -0.27
C LYS A 81 9.81 -10.84 -1.19
N GLY A 82 9.96 -12.04 -0.62
CA GLY A 82 10.05 -13.30 -1.36
C GLY A 82 8.75 -13.61 -2.12
N GLU A 83 7.60 -13.48 -1.47
CA GLU A 83 6.30 -13.63 -2.12
C GLU A 83 6.09 -12.59 -3.24
N LEU A 84 6.52 -11.34 -3.02
CA LEU A 84 6.44 -10.30 -4.05
C LEU A 84 7.35 -10.61 -5.26
N PHE A 85 8.44 -11.34 -5.05
CA PHE A 85 9.26 -11.85 -6.14
C PHE A 85 8.53 -12.94 -6.93
N MET A 86 7.87 -13.88 -6.26
CA MET A 86 7.06 -14.91 -6.93
C MET A 86 5.91 -14.31 -7.74
N LEU A 87 5.20 -13.32 -7.21
CA LEU A 87 4.16 -12.61 -7.98
C LEU A 87 4.74 -11.93 -9.23
N ARG A 88 5.97 -11.39 -9.16
CA ARG A 88 6.64 -10.82 -10.34
C ARG A 88 6.96 -11.90 -11.38
N LEU A 89 7.42 -13.07 -10.94
CA LEU A 89 7.69 -14.19 -11.83
C LEU A 89 6.40 -14.70 -12.49
N GLN A 90 5.33 -14.93 -11.72
CA GLN A 90 4.02 -15.32 -12.24
C GLN A 90 3.52 -14.32 -13.29
N LYS A 91 3.68 -13.02 -13.00
CA LYS A 91 3.34 -11.96 -13.95
C LYS A 91 4.17 -12.02 -15.23
N SER A 92 5.47 -12.32 -15.16
CA SER A 92 6.30 -12.45 -16.37
C SER A 92 5.94 -13.67 -17.21
N VAL A 93 5.56 -14.78 -16.57
CA VAL A 93 5.10 -16.01 -17.26
C VAL A 93 3.72 -15.81 -17.89
N ARG A 94 3.00 -14.74 -17.52
CA ARG A 94 1.60 -14.45 -17.89
C ARG A 94 0.59 -15.44 -17.31
N ASN A 95 0.91 -16.02 -16.15
CA ASN A 95 -0.06 -16.78 -15.36
C ASN A 95 -1.15 -15.86 -14.80
N GLU A 96 -2.27 -16.43 -14.41
CA GLU A 96 -3.33 -15.69 -13.75
C GLU A 96 -2.90 -15.28 -12.33
N PHE A 97 -2.96 -13.97 -12.03
CA PHE A 97 -2.65 -13.44 -10.71
C PHE A 97 -3.56 -12.25 -10.36
N LYS A 98 -3.70 -11.96 -9.07
CA LYS A 98 -4.47 -10.80 -8.59
C LYS A 98 -3.60 -9.54 -8.56
N SER A 99 -3.93 -8.54 -9.38
CA SER A 99 -3.18 -7.27 -9.44
C SER A 99 -3.23 -6.44 -8.16
N SER A 100 -4.26 -6.62 -7.33
CA SER A 100 -4.41 -6.01 -6.01
C SER A 100 -3.29 -6.38 -5.05
N ASP A 101 -2.72 -7.57 -5.20
CA ASP A 101 -1.81 -8.16 -4.22
C ASP A 101 -0.45 -7.47 -4.24
N PHE A 102 0.02 -7.07 -5.42
CA PHE A 102 1.18 -6.18 -5.58
C PHE A 102 1.05 -4.89 -4.75
N ARG A 103 -0.15 -4.30 -4.71
CA ARG A 103 -0.38 -3.08 -3.94
C ARG A 103 -0.52 -3.39 -2.46
N ARG A 104 -1.24 -4.45 -2.09
CA ARG A 104 -1.43 -4.87 -0.70
C ARG A 104 -0.10 -5.20 -0.03
N MET A 105 0.70 -6.06 -0.64
CA MET A 105 1.98 -6.52 -0.08
C MET A 105 3.00 -5.38 0.05
N ARG A 106 3.15 -4.53 -0.98
CA ARG A 106 4.03 -3.35 -0.89
C ARG A 106 3.61 -2.40 0.23
N LYS A 107 2.31 -2.16 0.39
CA LYS A 107 1.79 -1.34 1.49
C LYS A 107 2.03 -1.99 2.85
N ARG A 108 1.88 -3.32 2.96
CA ARG A 108 2.13 -4.06 4.21
C ARG A 108 3.59 -3.96 4.63
N ILE A 109 4.53 -4.18 3.69
CA ILE A 109 5.97 -3.98 3.92
C ILE A 109 6.27 -2.55 4.39
N ALA A 110 5.67 -1.55 3.73
CA ALA A 110 5.88 -0.15 4.11
C ALA A 110 5.42 0.13 5.55
N ARG A 111 4.27 -0.42 5.97
CA ARG A 111 3.77 -0.25 7.36
C ARG A 111 4.64 -0.95 8.40
N MET A 112 5.18 -2.13 8.09
CA MET A 112 6.11 -2.80 9.01
C MET A 112 7.40 -2.00 9.17
N LEU A 113 7.93 -1.44 8.08
CA LEU A 113 9.12 -0.57 8.12
C LEU A 113 8.86 0.73 8.88
N THR A 114 7.65 1.31 8.81
CA THR A 114 7.32 2.50 9.61
C THR A 114 7.27 2.16 11.09
N VAL A 115 6.60 1.08 11.50
CA VAL A 115 6.54 0.67 12.91
C VAL A 115 7.92 0.32 13.45
N ARG A 116 8.76 -0.37 12.67
CA ARG A 116 10.16 -0.60 13.05
C ARG A 116 10.91 0.72 13.27
N ARG A 117 10.71 1.71 12.40
CA ARG A 117 11.37 3.01 12.53
C ARG A 117 10.84 3.83 13.71
N GLU A 118 9.54 3.73 14.02
CA GLU A 118 8.93 4.34 15.21
C GLU A 118 9.60 3.81 16.48
N ARG A 119 9.78 2.48 16.59
CA ARG A 119 10.51 1.85 17.73
C ARG A 119 11.95 2.35 17.84
N GLU A 120 12.69 2.44 16.74
CA GLU A 120 14.05 3.00 16.75
C GLU A 120 14.08 4.48 17.21
N ILE A 121 13.01 5.25 16.99
CA ILE A 121 12.90 6.64 17.45
C ILE A 121 12.60 6.70 18.94
N GLU A 122 11.74 5.82 19.45
CA GLU A 122 11.44 5.66 20.88
C GLU A 122 12.69 5.28 21.68
N GLU A 123 13.55 4.44 21.11
CA GLU A 123 14.87 4.08 21.67
C GLU A 123 15.90 5.24 21.61
N GLY A 124 15.59 6.35 20.93
CA GLY A 124 16.47 7.50 20.81
C GLY A 124 17.57 7.35 19.74
N ILE A 125 17.42 6.44 18.78
CA ILE A 125 18.45 6.19 17.76
C ILE A 125 18.48 7.32 16.71
N ASN A 126 19.62 7.99 16.65
CA ASN A 126 19.93 9.00 15.64
C ASN A 126 19.81 8.48 14.20
N LYS A 127 19.39 9.34 13.25
CA LYS A 127 19.23 8.98 11.82
C LYS A 127 20.50 8.37 11.20
N ARG A 128 21.69 8.83 11.60
CA ARG A 128 22.97 8.31 11.09
C ARG A 128 23.22 6.88 11.55
N LEU A 129 22.93 6.57 12.81
CA LEU A 129 23.12 5.25 13.40
C LEU A 129 22.10 4.26 12.81
N SER A 130 20.84 4.65 12.72
CA SER A 130 19.79 3.85 12.07
C SER A 130 20.18 3.43 10.63
N ARG A 131 20.72 4.35 9.82
CA ARG A 131 21.22 4.02 8.47
C ARG A 131 22.39 3.03 8.49
N LYS A 132 23.29 3.10 9.47
CA LYS A 132 24.41 2.15 9.59
C LYS A 132 23.87 0.76 9.94
N LEU A 133 22.96 0.68 10.91
CA LEU A 133 22.29 -0.56 11.31
C LEU A 133 21.47 -1.17 10.16
N ASP A 134 20.69 -0.37 9.43
CA ASP A 134 19.92 -0.85 8.27
C ASP A 134 20.83 -1.39 7.15
N ARG A 135 21.97 -0.72 6.88
CA ARG A 135 22.97 -1.23 5.92
C ARG A 135 23.60 -2.54 6.39
N GLN A 136 23.96 -2.65 7.67
CA GLN A 136 24.50 -3.89 8.23
C GLN A 136 23.48 -5.03 8.16
N TRP A 137 22.24 -4.76 8.56
CA TRP A 137 21.14 -5.72 8.47
C TRP A 137 20.96 -6.21 7.03
N LYS A 138 20.86 -5.30 6.04
CA LYS A 138 20.71 -5.66 4.63
C LYS A 138 21.85 -6.52 4.07
N LYS A 139 23.08 -6.32 4.55
CA LYS A 139 24.23 -7.16 4.17
C LYS A 139 24.12 -8.58 4.72
N ASN A 140 23.52 -8.74 5.90
CA ASN A 140 23.40 -10.03 6.57
C ASN A 140 22.15 -10.83 6.13
N ILE A 141 21.29 -10.27 5.28
CA ILE A 141 20.10 -10.99 4.81
C ILE A 141 20.53 -12.14 3.88
N ILE A 142 20.27 -13.37 4.32
CA ILE A 142 20.40 -14.58 3.50
C ILE A 142 19.11 -14.77 2.72
N VAL A 143 19.22 -14.97 1.39
CA VAL A 143 18.05 -15.23 0.54
C VAL A 143 17.54 -16.64 0.81
N ARG A 144 16.26 -16.75 1.17
CA ARG A 144 15.55 -18.02 1.40
C ARG A 144 14.31 -18.12 0.51
N PRO A 145 13.88 -19.33 0.13
CA PRO A 145 12.63 -19.48 -0.62
C PRO A 145 11.44 -19.04 0.24
N PRO A 146 10.43 -18.38 -0.36
CA PRO A 146 9.28 -17.87 0.37
C PRO A 146 8.46 -19.01 0.97
N PRO A 147 7.78 -18.77 2.11
CA PRO A 147 7.06 -19.81 2.83
C PRO A 147 5.93 -20.44 2.02
N SER A 148 5.29 -19.69 1.12
CA SER A 148 4.25 -20.23 0.22
C SER A 148 4.79 -21.33 -0.71
N LEU A 149 6.01 -21.17 -1.23
CA LEU A 149 6.64 -22.18 -2.07
C LEU A 149 7.05 -23.41 -1.27
N LYS A 150 7.59 -23.20 -0.06
CA LYS A 150 7.95 -24.32 0.82
C LYS A 150 6.75 -25.21 1.13
N LYS A 151 5.61 -24.60 1.45
CA LYS A 151 4.36 -25.32 1.72
C LYS A 151 3.91 -26.17 0.53
N LEU A 152 3.95 -25.61 -0.68
CA LEU A 152 3.60 -26.38 -1.89
C LEU A 152 4.53 -27.57 -2.10
N GLN A 153 5.84 -27.39 -1.92
CA GLN A 153 6.82 -28.48 -2.02
C GLN A 153 6.62 -29.56 -0.95
N GLU A 154 6.29 -29.16 0.27
CA GLU A 154 5.99 -30.08 1.38
C GLU A 154 4.72 -30.89 1.12
N GLU A 155 3.68 -30.26 0.56
CA GLU A 155 2.42 -30.92 0.17
C GLU A 155 2.63 -31.92 -0.98
N GLU A 156 3.37 -31.53 -2.02
CA GLU A 156 3.73 -32.41 -3.15
C GLU A 156 4.53 -33.63 -2.67
N ALA A 157 5.56 -33.42 -1.85
CA ALA A 157 6.36 -34.51 -1.30
C ALA A 157 5.57 -35.43 -0.36
N ALA A 158 4.57 -34.90 0.35
CA ALA A 158 3.67 -35.71 1.17
C ALA A 158 2.72 -36.56 0.32
N ALA A 159 2.22 -36.02 -0.80
CA ALA A 159 1.38 -36.75 -1.74
C ALA A 159 2.15 -37.90 -2.39
N GLU A 160 3.38 -37.66 -2.85
CA GLU A 160 4.25 -38.70 -3.44
C GLU A 160 4.54 -39.84 -2.46
N LYS A 161 4.81 -39.51 -1.18
CA LYS A 161 5.01 -40.53 -0.13
C LYS A 161 3.76 -41.36 0.12
N ALA A 162 2.59 -40.71 0.20
CA ALA A 162 1.33 -41.41 0.39
C ALA A 162 0.96 -42.28 -0.81
N GLU A 163 1.32 -41.88 -2.03
CA GLU A 163 1.15 -42.71 -3.23
C GLU A 163 2.11 -43.90 -3.25
N ALA A 164 3.37 -43.70 -2.84
CA ALA A 164 4.34 -44.78 -2.71
C ALA A 164 3.90 -45.83 -1.67
N GLU A 165 3.40 -45.40 -0.52
CA GLU A 165 2.86 -46.28 0.53
C GLU A 165 1.58 -47.02 0.11
N LYS A 166 0.76 -46.42 -0.76
CA LYS A 166 -0.43 -47.10 -1.33
C LYS A 166 -0.07 -48.10 -2.43
N SER A 167 1.11 -47.96 -3.04
CA SER A 167 1.60 -48.83 -4.10
C SER A 167 2.36 -50.06 -3.59
N THR A 168 2.71 -50.09 -2.30
CA THR A 168 3.29 -51.24 -1.58
C THR A 168 2.23 -52.04 -0.84
#